data_AF-A0A6L2NAM7-F1
#
_entry.id   AF-A0A6L2NAM7-F1
#
_cell.length_a   1.000
_cell.length_b   1.000
_cell.length_c   1.000
_cell.angle_alpha   90.00
_cell.angle_beta   90.00
_cell.angle_gamma   90.00
#
_symmetry.space_group_name_H-M   'P 1'
#
loop_
_entity.id
_entity.type
_entity.pdbx_description
1 polymer ?
#
loop_
_entity_poly.entity_id
_entity_poly.type
_entity_poly.pdbx_seq_one_letter_code
_entity_poly.pdbx_strand_id
1 'polypeptide(L)'
;MNAYKAYKACAPISWSPNLYITLVRGIPGTRKLHRRTLEALRLGKCNRTVMRWNTPTVRGMIQQVKRLVVVETEEMFKARKEKQENHCALRPPLVVSHLPANS
;
A
#
# COMPACT_ATOMS: atom_id res chain seq x y z
N MET A 1 3.61 -0.48 -19.37
CA MET A 1 4.12 -0.98 -18.07
C MET A 1 2.95 -1.44 -17.22
N ASN A 2 3.02 -2.61 -16.57
CA ASN A 2 2.02 -3.04 -15.58
C ASN A 2 2.04 -2.09 -14.37
N ALA A 3 0.87 -1.75 -13.80
CA ALA A 3 0.71 -0.93 -12.60
C ALA A 3 1.64 -1.35 -11.45
N TYR A 4 1.88 -2.65 -11.27
CA TYR A 4 2.82 -3.17 -10.27
C TYR A 4 4.27 -2.73 -10.53
N LYS A 5 4.71 -2.74 -11.80
CA LYS A 5 6.05 -2.29 -12.17
C LYS A 5 6.19 -0.77 -12.05
N ALA A 6 5.14 -0.02 -12.40
CA ALA A 6 5.10 1.43 -12.20
C ALA A 6 5.18 1.81 -10.71
N TYR A 7 4.48 1.06 -9.84
CA TYR A 7 4.54 1.22 -8.39
C TYR A 7 5.90 0.83 -7.79
N LYS A 8 6.59 -0.18 -8.33
CA LYS A 8 7.96 -0.50 -7.89
C LYS A 8 9.02 0.48 -8.41
N ALA A 9 8.71 1.27 -9.44
CA ALA A 9 9.64 2.23 -10.02
C ALA A 9 9.61 3.60 -9.32
N CYS A 10 8.61 3.90 -8.49
CA CYS A 10 8.49 5.22 -7.85
C CYS A 10 9.35 5.41 -6.60
N ALA A 11 10.07 4.39 -6.14
CA ALA A 11 11.09 4.50 -5.10
C ALA A 11 12.21 3.48 -5.36
N PRO A 12 13.46 3.76 -4.96
CA PRO A 12 14.55 2.79 -5.08
C PRO A 12 14.28 1.56 -4.21
N ILE A 13 14.70 0.38 -4.68
CA ILE A 13 14.64 -0.85 -3.87
C ILE A 13 15.81 -0.78 -2.88
N SER A 14 15.57 -0.14 -1.75
CA SER A 14 16.53 0.02 -0.66
C SER A 14 16.18 -0.88 0.52
N TRP A 15 17.18 -1.22 1.35
CA TRP A 15 16.93 -1.88 2.63
C TRP A 15 16.31 -0.88 3.59
N SER A 16 15.17 -1.24 4.18
CA SER A 16 14.50 -0.39 5.18
C SER A 16 14.42 -1.10 6.54
N PRO A 17 14.56 -0.35 7.64
CA PRO A 17 14.40 -0.90 8.99
C PRO A 17 12.95 -1.26 9.32
N ASN A 18 11.99 -0.61 8.65
CA ASN A 18 10.56 -0.76 8.87
C ASN A 18 9.87 -1.31 7.63
N LEU A 19 9.00 -2.30 7.83
CA LEU A 19 8.14 -2.88 6.81
C LEU A 19 6.69 -2.49 7.08
N TYR A 20 6.01 -2.01 6.05
CA TYR A 20 4.59 -1.72 6.08
C TYR A 20 3.84 -2.85 5.40
N ILE A 21 3.04 -3.59 6.18
CA ILE A 21 2.35 -4.79 5.72
C ILE A 21 0.86 -4.49 5.64
N THR A 22 0.26 -4.72 4.48
CA THR A 22 -1.18 -4.53 4.27
C THR A 22 -1.84 -5.85 3.92
N LEU A 23 -2.93 -6.20 4.61
CA LEU A 23 -3.75 -7.36 4.25
C LEU A 23 -4.69 -6.98 3.10
N VAL A 24 -4.44 -7.51 1.90
CA VAL A 24 -5.19 -7.15 0.69
C VAL A 24 -6.27 -8.19 0.36
N ARG A 25 -6.07 -9.45 0.75
CA ARG A 25 -7.07 -10.51 0.54
C ARG A 25 -7.78 -10.89 1.84
N GLY A 26 -9.03 -11.36 1.70
CA GLY A 26 -9.86 -11.88 2.79
C GLY A 26 -9.25 -13.04 3.56
N ILE A 27 -9.59 -13.14 4.85
CA ILE A 27 -9.25 -14.24 5.75
C ILE A 27 -10.16 -15.49 5.59
N PRO A 28 -11.45 -15.38 5.22
CA PRO A 28 -12.31 -16.57 5.05
C PRO A 28 -11.72 -17.59 4.08
N GLY A 29 -11.85 -18.88 4.40
CA GLY A 29 -11.29 -19.97 3.58
C GLY A 29 -9.77 -20.16 3.65
N THR A 30 -9.04 -19.34 4.41
CA THR A 30 -7.59 -19.52 4.59
C THR A 30 -7.25 -20.59 5.64
N ARG A 31 -6.07 -21.21 5.50
CA ARG A 31 -5.56 -22.24 6.42
C ARG A 31 -5.47 -21.72 7.85
N LYS A 32 -5.79 -22.54 8.85
CA LYS A 32 -5.71 -22.21 10.29
C LYS A 32 -4.37 -21.58 10.67
N LEU A 33 -3.28 -22.13 10.14
CA LEU A 33 -1.92 -21.63 10.36
C LEU A 33 -1.74 -20.18 9.86
N HIS A 34 -2.23 -19.84 8.67
CA HIS A 34 -2.12 -18.48 8.14
C HIS A 34 -2.94 -17.49 8.98
N ARG A 35 -4.11 -17.90 9.47
CA ARG A 35 -4.95 -17.08 10.36
C ARG A 35 -4.21 -16.70 11.63
N ARG A 36 -3.57 -17.67 12.29
CA ARG A 36 -2.73 -17.43 13.48
C ARG A 36 -1.57 -16.47 13.19
N THR A 37 -0.91 -16.62 12.03
CA THR A 37 0.17 -15.70 11.63
C THR A 37 -0.32 -14.28 11.40
N LEU A 38 -1.47 -14.11 10.73
CA LEU A 38 -2.08 -12.80 10.52
C LEU A 38 -2.52 -12.15 11.84
N GLU A 39 -3.08 -12.94 12.77
CA GLU A 39 -3.44 -12.49 14.11
C GLU A 39 -2.21 -12.02 14.89
N ALA A 40 -1.11 -12.79 14.87
CA ALA A 40 0.15 -12.39 15.48
C ALA A 40 0.74 -11.11 14.87
N LEU A 41 0.58 -10.92 13.54
CA LEU A 41 0.94 -9.67 12.85
C LEU A 41 -0.04 -8.52 13.15
N ARG A 42 -1.16 -8.76 13.83
CA ARG A 42 -2.27 -7.82 14.11
C ARG A 42 -3.03 -7.37 12.86
N LEU A 43 -3.15 -8.25 11.87
CA LEU A 43 -3.89 -8.06 10.63
C LEU A 43 -5.25 -8.79 10.70
N GLY A 44 -6.22 -8.20 11.42
CA GLY A 44 -7.54 -8.80 11.62
C GLY A 44 -8.61 -8.44 10.56
N LYS A 45 -8.51 -7.26 9.93
CA LYS A 45 -9.44 -6.78 8.89
C LYS A 45 -8.70 -6.49 7.60
N CYS A 46 -9.37 -6.69 6.46
CA CYS A 46 -8.83 -6.34 5.15
C CYS A 46 -8.54 -4.84 5.03
N ASN A 47 -7.57 -4.49 4.19
CA ASN A 47 -7.06 -3.15 3.94
C ASN A 47 -6.46 -2.47 5.19
N ARG A 48 -6.24 -3.22 6.28
CA ARG A 48 -5.48 -2.73 7.43
C ARG A 48 -3.99 -2.81 7.11
N THR A 49 -3.29 -1.71 7.32
CA THR A 49 -1.83 -1.64 7.25
C THR A 49 -1.24 -1.59 8.66
N VAL A 50 -0.19 -2.37 8.90
CA VAL A 50 0.54 -2.39 10.19
C VAL A 50 2.03 -2.27 9.91
N MET A 51 2.71 -1.40 10.68
CA MET A 51 4.17 -1.28 10.65
C MET A 51 4.80 -2.35 11.55
N ARG A 52 5.87 -2.98 11.07
CA ARG A 52 6.71 -3.92 11.82
C ARG A 52 8.19 -3.70 11.51
N TRP A 53 9.03 -3.93 12.51
CA TRP A 53 10.48 -3.97 12.33
C TRP A 53 10.91 -5.08 11.38
N ASN A 54 11.88 -4.78 10.54
CA ASN A 54 12.47 -5.71 9.57
C ASN A 54 13.41 -6.71 10.25
N THR A 55 12.82 -7.66 10.98
CA THR A 55 13.53 -8.77 11.63
C THR A 55 13.37 -10.06 10.83
N PRO A 56 14.34 -11.00 10.90
CA PRO A 56 14.23 -12.29 10.21
C PRO A 56 12.95 -13.05 10.59
N THR A 57 12.51 -12.96 11.86
CA THR A 57 11.26 -13.56 12.33
C THR A 57 10.05 -13.00 11.60
N VAL A 58 9.91 -11.67 11.52
CA VAL A 58 8.81 -11.02 10.79
C VAL A 58 8.85 -11.36 9.31
N ARG A 59 10.04 -11.41 8.69
CA ARG A 59 10.21 -11.83 7.30
C ARG A 59 9.73 -13.27 7.07
N GLY A 60 10.03 -14.19 7.99
CA GLY A 60 9.52 -15.57 7.94
C GLY A 60 7.99 -15.63 8.01
N MET A 61 7.39 -14.88 8.94
CA MET A 61 5.92 -14.77 9.05
C MET A 61 5.30 -14.23 7.76
N ILE A 62 5.86 -13.15 7.19
CA ILE A 62 5.41 -12.57 5.92
C ILE A 62 5.50 -13.59 4.79
N GLN A 63 6.61 -14.32 4.68
CA GLN A 63 6.82 -15.30 3.63
C GLN A 63 5.74 -16.39 3.64
N GLN A 64 5.31 -16.80 4.84
CA GLN A 64 4.23 -17.76 5.03
C GLN A 64 2.88 -17.23 4.50
N VAL A 65 2.59 -15.94 4.65
CA VAL A 65 1.31 -15.32 4.23
C VAL A 65 1.42 -14.47 2.96
N LYS A 66 2.51 -14.58 2.19
CA LYS A 66 2.86 -13.70 1.05
C LYS A 66 1.79 -13.52 -0.02
N ARG A 67 0.85 -14.47 -0.16
CA ARG A 67 -0.25 -14.40 -1.15
C ARG A 67 -1.41 -13.52 -0.67
N LEU A 68 -1.51 -13.25 0.63
CA LEU A 68 -2.60 -12.48 1.25
C LEU A 68 -2.22 -11.02 1.49
N VAL A 69 -0.93 -10.76 1.65
CA VAL A 69 -0.41 -9.45 2.04
C VAL A 69 0.38 -8.80 0.92
N VAL A 70 0.39 -7.48 0.91
CA VAL A 70 1.33 -6.66 0.16
C VAL A 70 2.26 -5.99 1.16
N VAL A 71 3.56 -5.97 0.84
CA VAL A 71 4.60 -5.39 1.68
C VAL A 71 5.22 -4.23 0.94
N GLU A 72 5.37 -3.13 1.67
CA GLU A 72 6.01 -1.91 1.20
C GLU A 72 7.19 -1.59 2.11
N THR A 73 8.27 -1.05 1.54
CA THR A 73 9.32 -0.41 2.33
C THR A 73 8.81 0.92 2.87
N GLU A 74 9.50 1.47 3.86
CA GLU A 74 9.14 2.77 4.43
C GLU A 74 9.09 3.89 3.38
N GLU A 75 10.07 3.95 2.48
CA GLU A 75 10.12 4.95 1.40
C GLU A 75 8.95 4.79 0.42
N MET A 76 8.64 3.55 0.03
CA MET A 76 7.50 3.25 -0.85
C MET A 76 6.16 3.64 -0.21
N PHE A 77 5.98 3.39 1.09
CA PHE A 77 4.78 3.78 1.82
C PHE A 77 4.61 5.31 1.85
N LYS A 78 5.68 6.05 2.14
CA LYS A 78 5.68 7.52 2.16
C LYS A 78 5.38 8.10 0.78
N ALA A 79 6.07 7.64 -0.27
CA ALA A 79 5.84 8.09 -1.65
C ALA A 79 4.38 7.85 -2.10
N ARG A 80 3.79 6.70 -1.73
CA ARG A 80 2.38 6.41 -2.01
C ARG A 80 1.43 7.37 -1.27
N LYS A 81 1.73 7.70 -0.01
CA LYS A 81 0.93 8.65 0.79
C LYS A 81 1.01 10.06 0.24
N GLU A 82 2.20 10.54 -0.08
CA GLU A 82 2.43 11.84 -0.72
C GLU A 82 1.70 11.93 -2.08
N LYS A 83 1.78 10.88 -2.91
CA LYS A 83 1.03 10.84 -4.17
C LYS A 83 -0.48 10.91 -3.96
N GLN A 84 -0.99 10.25 -2.92
CA GLN A 84 -2.42 10.32 -2.59
C GLN A 84 -2.82 11.72 -2.13
N GLU A 85 -2.00 12.36 -1.30
CA GLU A 85 -2.19 13.74 -0.84
C GLU A 85 -2.19 14.70 -2.04
N ASN A 86 -1.21 14.60 -2.93
CA ASN A 86 -1.13 15.40 -4.16
C ASN A 86 -2.32 15.15 -5.10
N HIS A 87 -2.80 13.90 -5.18
CA HIS A 87 -3.97 13.56 -6.00
C HIS A 87 -5.26 14.15 -5.41
N CYS A 88 -5.41 14.14 -4.09
CA CYS A 88 -6.54 14.71 -3.36
C CYS A 88 -6.43 16.22 -3.11
N ALA A 89 -5.26 16.82 -3.34
CA ALA A 89 -5.04 18.24 -3.15
C ALA A 89 -6.00 19.07 -4.02
N LEU A 90 -6.41 20.21 -3.49
CA LEU A 90 -7.30 21.14 -4.19
C LEU A 90 -6.64 21.59 -5.49
N ARG A 91 -7.35 21.42 -6.60
CA ARG A 91 -6.94 21.93 -7.91
C ARG A 91 -7.48 23.35 -8.05
N PRO A 92 -6.77 24.24 -8.77
CA PRO A 92 -7.31 25.56 -9.06
C PRO A 92 -8.65 25.42 -9.80
N PRO A 93 -9.60 26.34 -9.58
CA PRO A 93 -10.89 26.28 -10.25
C PRO A 93 -10.68 26.43 -11.76
N LEU A 94 -11.49 25.69 -12.52
CA LEU A 94 -11.52 25.81 -13.97
C LEU A 94 -12.40 27.01 -14.34
N VAL A 95 -11.77 28.10 -14.77
CA VAL A 95 -12.48 29.31 -15.27
C VAL A 95 -12.77 29.11 -16.75
N VAL A 96 -14.04 29.06 -17.13
CA VAL A 96 -14.48 29.01 -18.54
C VAL A 96 -15.12 30.32 -18.91
N SER A 97 -14.51 31.05 -19.85
CA SER A 97 -15.08 32.28 -20.43
C SER A 97 -15.67 31.95 -21.79
N HIS A 98 -17.00 31.94 -21.90
CA HIS A 98 -17.68 31.79 -23.19
C HIS A 98 -17.75 33.14 -23.90
N LEU A 99 -17.45 33.15 -25.21
CA LEU A 99 -17.72 34.32 -26.06
C LEU A 99 -19.24 34.42 -26.30
N PRO A 100 -19.83 35.62 -26.28
CA PRO A 100 -21.23 35.78 -26.65
C PRO A 100 -21.41 35.31 -28.09
N ALA A 101 -22.51 34.60 -28.36
CA ALA A 101 -22.86 34.26 -29.74
C ALA A 101 -23.08 35.59 -30.50
N ASN A 102 -22.28 35.82 -31.55
CA ASN A 102 -22.43 37.00 -32.40
C ASN A 102 -23.89 37.11 -32.88
N SER A 103 -24.43 38.33 -32.79
CA SER A 103 -25.74 38.72 -33.34
C SER A 103 -25.67 38.84 -34.86
#